data_AF-A0A1B6F3S5-F1
#
_entry.id   AF-A0A1B6F3S5-F1
#
_cell.length_a   1.000
_cell.length_b   1.000
_cell.length_c   1.000
_cell.angle_alpha   90.00
_cell.angle_beta   90.00
_cell.angle_gamma   90.00
#
_symmetry.space_group_name_H-M   'P 1'
#
loop_
_entity.id
_entity.type
_entity.pdbx_description
1 polymer ?
#
loop_
_entity_poly.entity_id
_entity_poly.type
_entity_poly.pdbx_seq_one_letter_code
_entity_poly.pdbx_strand_id
1 'polypeptide(L)'
;ETKIAALEESLARIDEKTSNVSDDNQEKIISEMNDRSHRARNVILYKVPETGGNNVILKKEHDDTKIKTIISVAGLASDDLVTFFRLGKSSNNLRPIKLVLRNKDL
;
A
#
# COMPACT_ATOMS: atom_id res chain seq x y z
N GLU A 1 -20.38 42.05 -29.46
CA GLU A 1 -19.69 42.37 -28.20
C GLU A 1 -19.97 41.39 -27.04
N THR A 2 -21.00 40.54 -27.11
CA THR A 2 -21.40 39.64 -25.99
C THR A 2 -20.58 38.37 -25.81
N LYS A 3 -19.91 37.86 -26.84
CA LYS A 3 -19.12 36.60 -26.75
C LYS A 3 -17.78 36.77 -26.03
N ILE A 4 -17.17 37.94 -26.15
CA ILE A 4 -15.88 38.24 -25.51
C ILE A 4 -16.09 38.36 -24.00
N ALA A 5 -17.12 39.08 -23.56
CA ALA A 5 -17.49 39.18 -22.15
C ALA A 5 -17.81 37.81 -21.51
N ALA A 6 -18.49 36.92 -22.24
CA ALA A 6 -18.79 35.57 -21.75
C ALA A 6 -17.53 34.68 -21.63
N LEU A 7 -16.52 34.91 -22.48
CA LEU A 7 -15.22 34.22 -22.41
C LEU A 7 -14.39 34.75 -21.24
N GLU A 8 -14.38 36.07 -21.02
CA GLU A 8 -13.71 36.71 -19.88
C GLU A 8 -14.30 36.25 -18.55
N GLU A 9 -15.63 36.17 -18.45
CA GLU A 9 -16.32 35.65 -17.26
C GLU A 9 -16.03 34.16 -17.03
N SER A 10 -15.92 33.37 -18.10
CA SER A 10 -15.57 31.95 -18.00
C SER A 10 -14.11 31.75 -17.54
N LEU A 11 -13.19 32.61 -17.97
CA LEU A 11 -11.79 32.57 -17.55
C LEU A 11 -11.63 32.95 -16.07
N ALA A 12 -12.32 34.01 -15.62
CA ALA A 12 -12.30 34.43 -14.22
C ALA A 12 -12.79 33.32 -13.26
N ARG A 13 -13.83 32.58 -13.66
CA ARG A 13 -14.35 31.45 -12.88
C ARG A 13 -13.41 30.24 -12.83
N ILE A 14 -12.52 30.09 -13.80
CA ILE A 14 -11.52 29.00 -13.81
C ILE A 14 -10.37 29.36 -12.87
N ASP A 15 -9.88 30.60 -12.90
CA ASP A 15 -8.80 31.07 -12.02
C ASP A 15 -9.18 31.08 -10.54
N GLU A 16 -10.44 31.39 -10.20
CA GLU A 16 -10.95 31.26 -8.82
C GLU A 16 -11.07 29.79 -8.36
N LYS A 17 -11.20 28.85 -9.30
CA LYS A 17 -11.34 27.42 -8.97
C LYS A 17 -10.01 26.72 -8.80
N THR A 18 -8.98 27.15 -9.52
CA THR A 18 -7.60 26.64 -9.41
C THR A 18 -6.87 27.21 -8.20
N SER A 19 -7.16 28.45 -7.79
CA SER A 19 -6.52 29.08 -6.62
C SER A 19 -7.03 28.58 -5.26
N ASN A 20 -8.08 27.76 -5.23
CA ASN A 20 -8.66 27.19 -4.00
C ASN A 20 -8.14 25.79 -3.63
N VAL A 21 -7.24 25.20 -4.42
CA VAL A 21 -6.48 24.02 -3.98
C VAL A 21 -5.20 24.52 -3.33
N SER A 22 -5.29 24.88 -2.05
CA SER A 22 -4.17 25.38 -1.25
C SER A 22 -2.94 24.45 -1.39
N ASP A 23 -1.80 24.99 -1.82
CA ASP A 23 -0.50 24.29 -1.91
C ASP A 23 -0.18 23.50 -0.63
N ASP A 24 -0.52 24.08 0.52
CA ASP A 24 -0.41 23.48 1.86
C ASP A 24 -1.06 22.09 1.99
N ASN A 25 -2.18 21.84 1.30
CA ASN A 25 -2.84 20.53 1.32
C ASN A 25 -2.13 19.53 0.41
N GLN A 26 -1.56 19.97 -0.72
CA GLN A 26 -0.79 19.09 -1.59
C GLN A 26 0.50 18.66 -0.91
N GLU A 27 1.22 19.58 -0.27
CA GLU A 27 2.43 19.26 0.50
C GLU A 27 2.13 18.31 1.67
N LYS A 28 1.03 18.52 2.40
CA LYS A 28 0.59 17.60 3.47
C LYS A 28 0.31 16.20 2.93
N ILE A 29 -0.38 16.08 1.80
CA ILE A 29 -0.66 14.77 1.18
C ILE A 29 0.65 14.09 0.75
N ILE A 30 1.56 14.82 0.11
CA ILE A 30 2.86 14.29 -0.34
C ILE A 30 3.71 13.85 0.85
N SER A 31 3.78 14.68 1.90
CA SER A 31 4.47 14.36 3.15
C SER A 31 3.91 13.10 3.79
N GLU A 32 2.57 12.96 3.88
CA GLU A 32 1.91 11.79 4.46
C GLU A 32 2.16 10.52 3.63
N MET A 33 2.14 10.63 2.30
CA MET A 33 2.49 9.53 1.40
C MET A 33 3.95 9.09 1.60
N ASN A 34 4.87 10.05 1.72
CA ASN A 34 6.27 9.74 1.94
C ASN A 34 6.49 9.11 3.32
N ASP A 35 5.84 9.62 4.36
CA ASP A 35 5.86 9.05 5.70
C ASP A 35 5.28 7.63 5.74
N ARG A 36 4.21 7.36 4.97
CA ARG A 36 3.69 5.99 4.81
C ARG A 36 4.70 5.08 4.13
N SER A 37 5.38 5.58 3.09
CA SER A 37 6.41 4.83 2.38
C SER A 37 7.59 4.49 3.29
N HIS A 38 8.10 5.48 4.03
CA HIS A 38 9.23 5.32 4.96
C HIS A 38 8.89 4.43 6.16
N ARG A 39 7.68 4.53 6.72
CA ARG A 39 7.24 3.69 7.85
C ARG A 39 6.88 2.27 7.44
N ALA A 40 6.52 2.03 6.19
CA ALA A 40 6.12 0.70 5.72
C ALA A 40 7.35 -0.18 5.44
N ARG A 41 7.82 -0.91 6.46
CA ARG A 41 8.81 -1.98 6.29
C ARG A 41 8.15 -3.23 5.71
N ASN A 42 7.96 -3.21 4.39
CA ASN A 42 7.42 -4.33 3.65
C ASN A 42 8.53 -5.31 3.27
N VAL A 43 8.33 -6.61 3.52
CA VAL A 43 9.23 -7.67 3.05
C VAL A 43 8.50 -8.53 2.03
N ILE A 44 9.17 -8.88 0.94
CA ILE A 44 8.59 -9.78 -0.08
C ILE A 44 9.32 -11.12 -0.02
N LEU A 45 8.58 -12.19 0.28
CA LEU A 45 9.07 -13.56 0.27
C LEU A 45 8.76 -14.21 -1.07
N TYR A 46 9.79 -14.69 -1.74
CA TYR A 46 9.68 -15.43 -2.99
C TYR A 46 9.77 -16.94 -2.76
N LYS A 47 9.24 -17.71 -3.72
CA LYS A 47 9.31 -19.18 -3.74
C LYS A 47 8.74 -19.88 -2.50
N VAL A 48 7.80 -19.26 -1.79
CA VAL A 48 7.07 -19.89 -0.68
C VAL A 48 6.02 -20.84 -1.26
N PRO A 49 6.06 -22.16 -0.95
CA PRO A 49 5.09 -23.09 -1.52
C PRO A 49 3.65 -22.73 -1.10
N GLU A 50 2.71 -22.81 -2.03
CA GLU A 50 1.28 -22.50 -1.80
C GLU A 50 0.49 -23.81 -1.58
N THR A 51 -0.49 -23.79 -0.70
CA THR A 51 -1.42 -24.92 -0.50
C THR A 51 -2.39 -25.03 -1.68
N GLY A 52 -2.60 -26.25 -2.16
CA GLY A 52 -3.66 -26.54 -3.12
C GLY A 52 -5.06 -26.40 -2.50
N GLY A 53 -6.07 -26.11 -3.32
CA GLY A 53 -7.48 -26.07 -2.91
C GLY A 53 -8.08 -24.66 -2.80
N ASN A 54 -9.40 -24.62 -2.66
CA ASN A 54 -10.20 -23.39 -2.69
C ASN A 54 -10.55 -22.81 -1.30
N ASN A 55 -10.13 -23.49 -0.22
CA ASN A 55 -10.43 -23.02 1.13
C ASN A 55 -9.48 -21.90 1.55
N VAL A 56 -10.03 -20.69 1.69
CA VAL A 56 -9.28 -19.47 2.01
C VAL A 56 -8.68 -19.52 3.41
N ILE A 57 -9.38 -20.11 4.39
CA ILE A 57 -8.93 -20.19 5.79
C ILE A 57 -7.70 -21.07 5.88
N LEU A 58 -7.77 -22.29 5.33
CA LEU A 58 -6.65 -23.24 5.33
C LEU A 58 -5.42 -22.68 4.59
N LYS A 59 -5.64 -21.94 3.50
CA LYS A 59 -4.56 -21.26 2.78
C LYS A 59 -3.85 -20.23 3.65
N LYS A 60 -4.63 -19.42 4.37
CA LYS A 60 -4.09 -18.38 5.25
C LYS A 60 -3.33 -18.97 6.43
N GLU A 61 -3.86 -20.01 7.07
CA GLU A 61 -3.21 -20.71 8.19
C GLU A 61 -1.89 -21.37 7.79
N HIS A 62 -1.87 -22.00 6.61
CA HIS A 62 -0.64 -22.59 6.07
C HIS A 62 0.42 -21.52 5.79
N ASP A 63 0.04 -20.38 5.20
CA ASP A 63 0.95 -19.26 4.98
C ASP A 63 1.43 -18.65 6.30
N ASP A 64 0.53 -18.45 7.28
CA ASP A 64 0.87 -17.94 8.63
C ASP A 64 1.92 -18.81 9.31
N THR A 65 1.74 -20.14 9.26
CA THR A 65 2.69 -21.11 9.86
C THR A 65 4.08 -20.98 9.24
N LYS A 66 4.16 -20.84 7.91
CA LYS A 66 5.44 -20.67 7.20
C LYS A 66 6.09 -19.34 7.53
N ILE A 67 5.30 -18.27 7.56
CA ILE A 67 5.80 -16.92 7.85
C ILE A 67 6.35 -16.89 9.26
N LYS A 68 5.62 -17.42 10.26
CA LYS A 68 6.09 -17.53 11.66
C LYS A 68 7.42 -18.27 11.79
N THR A 69 7.60 -19.32 10.99
CA THR A 69 8.88 -20.06 10.94
C THR A 69 10.00 -19.22 10.31
N ILE A 70 9.72 -18.48 9.24
CA ILE A 70 10.73 -17.66 8.55
C ILE A 70 11.15 -16.47 9.43
N ILE A 71 10.18 -15.76 10.03
CA ILE A 71 10.47 -14.60 10.87
C ILE A 71 11.22 -14.98 12.15
N SER A 72 10.91 -16.15 12.74
CA SER A 72 11.62 -16.60 13.94
C SER A 72 13.09 -16.93 13.64
N VAL A 73 13.37 -17.56 12.50
CA VAL A 73 14.74 -17.82 12.03
C VAL A 73 15.49 -16.52 11.73
N ALA A 74 14.79 -15.49 11.25
CA ALA A 74 15.36 -14.18 11.02
C ALA A 74 15.58 -13.35 12.30
N GLY A 75 15.24 -13.88 13.48
CA GLY A 75 15.36 -13.17 14.76
C GLY A 75 14.31 -12.08 14.96
N LEU A 76 13.21 -12.09 14.20
CA LEU A 76 12.10 -11.15 14.34
C LEU A 76 11.04 -11.71 15.29
N ALA A 77 10.44 -10.83 16.09
CA ALA A 77 9.34 -11.23 16.96
C ALA A 77 8.05 -11.40 16.15
N SER A 78 7.17 -12.30 16.58
CA SER A 78 5.86 -12.47 15.91
C SER A 78 5.01 -11.19 15.97
N ASP A 79 5.15 -10.41 17.03
CA ASP A 79 4.48 -9.11 17.21
C ASP A 79 4.93 -8.03 16.21
N ASP A 80 6.03 -8.29 15.49
CA ASP A 80 6.54 -7.41 14.46
C ASP A 80 5.73 -7.57 13.17
N LEU A 81 5.01 -8.68 12.99
CA LEU A 81 4.17 -8.91 11.82
C LEU A 81 2.81 -8.24 12.01
N VAL A 82 2.55 -7.18 11.23
CA VAL A 82 1.25 -6.49 11.23
C VAL A 82 0.23 -7.27 10.40
N THR A 83 0.61 -7.65 9.17
CA THR A 83 -0.25 -8.42 8.26
C THR A 83 0.57 -9.04 7.13
N PHE A 84 -0.04 -9.97 6.40
CA PHE A 84 0.55 -10.57 5.22
C PHE A 84 -0.51 -10.93 4.17
N PHE A 85 -0.08 -10.99 2.90
CA PHE A 85 -0.92 -11.45 1.80
C PHE A 85 -0.09 -11.87 0.58
N ARG A 86 -0.64 -12.79 -0.22
CA ARG A 86 -0.06 -13.21 -1.50
C ARG A 86 -0.26 -12.11 -2.56
N LEU A 87 0.76 -11.88 -3.38
CA LEU A 87 0.73 -10.92 -4.49
C LEU A 87 0.28 -11.61 -5.80
N GLY A 88 -0.64 -10.97 -6.52
CA GLY A 88 -1.10 -11.43 -7.83
C GLY A 88 -2.27 -12.43 -7.80
N LYS A 89 -2.80 -12.71 -9.00
CA LYS A 89 -3.90 -13.66 -9.21
C LYS A 89 -3.42 -15.10 -9.04
N SER A 90 -4.28 -16.00 -8.57
CA SER A 90 -3.98 -17.43 -8.53
C SER A 90 -3.49 -17.92 -9.88
N SER A 91 -2.39 -18.64 -9.88
CA SER A 91 -1.75 -19.18 -11.08
C SER A 91 -1.03 -20.48 -10.74
N ASN A 92 -0.47 -21.16 -11.75
CA ASN A 92 0.37 -22.34 -11.55
C ASN A 92 1.74 -21.99 -10.95
N ASN A 93 2.12 -20.71 -10.93
CA ASN A 93 3.37 -20.25 -10.34
C ASN A 93 3.18 -19.87 -8.86
N LEU A 94 4.23 -20.13 -8.06
CA LEU A 94 4.27 -19.72 -6.66
C LEU A 94 4.21 -18.20 -6.54
N ARG A 95 3.13 -17.70 -5.93
CA ARG A 95 2.92 -16.27 -5.73
C ARG A 95 3.79 -15.74 -4.60
N PRO A 96 4.44 -14.57 -4.74
CA PRO A 96 5.17 -13.95 -3.63
C PRO A 96 4.24 -13.63 -2.46
N ILE A 97 4.78 -13.62 -1.24
CA ILE A 97 4.06 -13.14 -0.05
C ILE A 97 4.63 -11.79 0.34
N LYS A 98 3.77 -10.77 0.46
CA LYS A 98 4.11 -9.50 1.08
C LYS A 98 3.82 -9.59 2.57
N LEU A 99 4.83 -9.30 3.38
CA LEU A 99 4.74 -9.08 4.81
C LEU A 99 4.76 -7.57 5.07
N VAL A 100 3.92 -7.12 5.98
CA VAL A 100 3.95 -5.75 6.52
C VAL A 100 4.45 -5.86 7.94
N LEU A 101 5.63 -5.30 8.20
CA LEU A 101 6.23 -5.32 9.53
C LEU A 101 6.03 -3.99 10.25
N ARG A 102 5.94 -4.03 11.57
CA ARG A 102 5.89 -2.86 12.43
C ARG A 102 7.26 -2.19 12.46
N ASN A 103 7.28 -0.87 12.36
CA ASN A 103 8.49 -0.10 12.59
C ASN A 103 8.74 0.01 14.10
N LYS A 104 9.93 -0.38 14.57
CA LYS A 104 10.35 -0.28 15.98
C LYS A 104 11.19 0.97 16.29
N ASP A 105 11.47 1.82 15.29
CA ASP A 105 12.33 3.01 15.47
C ASP A 105 11.53 4.28 15.86
N LEU A 106 10.64 4.18 16.86
CA LEU A 106 9.98 5.33 17.51
C LEU A 106 10.13 5.27 19.02
#